data_AF-A0A928VMV2-F1
#
_entry.id   AF-A0A928VMV2-F1
#
_cell.length_a   1.000
_cell.length_b   1.000
_cell.length_c   1.000
_cell.angle_alpha   90.00
_cell.angle_beta   90.00
_cell.angle_gamma   90.00
#
_symmetry.space_group_name_H-M   'P 1'
#
loop_
_entity.id
_entity.type
_entity.pdbx_description
1 polymer ?
#
loop_
_entity_poly.entity_id
_entity_poly.type
_entity_poly.pdbx_seq_one_letter_code
_entity_poly.pdbx_strand_id
1 'polypeptide(L)'
;MEITFLGTSSGVPTRSRNVSGVVMKLPQRAELWLFDCGEGTQHQLIKSDLRSSQIRRIFITHMHGDHIFGLMGLLASCGLAGNVEQIDLYGPPDLADYIKACRRYSHTHFSYPLRIHPIQPGIVFEDEHFTVTCELLKHRIPAHGYRIIERDRPGQFDVEKAQALGIPFGPLYGKLKQGESITLEDGQVIHGPDLCGPTEIGRKVVYCTDTVFCDNAISLAADADVLIHETTFSHQDADMAFQRMHSTSTMAAQVALSAQAKTLIMTHFSPRYAPGNNLQLKDLLTEARAIFPNTEMASDFWTYTVPRRRSDQPRPNRSQAVGAKSKPSKPKKKAKSPAAESSDSDA
;
A
#
# COMPACT_ATOMS: atom_id res chain seq x y z
N MET A 1 -1.22 -0.83 12.61
CA MET A 1 -0.88 -1.56 11.39
C MET A 1 0.42 -0.99 10.94
N GLU A 2 1.42 -1.84 10.80
CA GLU A 2 2.78 -1.44 10.46
C GLU A 2 3.16 -2.16 9.16
N ILE A 3 3.86 -1.46 8.28
CA ILE A 3 4.34 -1.97 6.99
C ILE A 3 5.86 -1.94 7.05
N THR A 4 6.50 -3.10 6.98
CA THR A 4 7.96 -3.23 6.97
C THR A 4 8.42 -3.76 5.62
N PHE A 5 9.33 -3.04 4.97
CA PHE A 5 9.88 -3.42 3.68
C PHE A 5 11.09 -4.33 3.89
N LEU A 6 11.02 -5.59 3.45
CA LEU A 6 12.15 -6.53 3.53
C LEU A 6 13.06 -6.43 2.31
N GLY A 7 12.52 -6.01 1.17
CA GLY A 7 13.28 -5.76 -0.04
C GLY A 7 12.54 -4.80 -0.97
N THR A 8 13.32 -3.99 -1.67
CA THR A 8 12.84 -2.82 -2.42
C THR A 8 13.48 -2.68 -3.80
N SER A 9 14.27 -3.66 -4.24
CA SER A 9 14.94 -3.70 -5.55
C SER A 9 14.07 -4.41 -6.58
N SER A 10 14.15 -3.96 -7.84
CA SER A 10 13.50 -4.60 -8.98
C SER A 10 14.40 -5.61 -9.68
N GLY A 11 13.85 -6.79 -10.01
CA GLY A 11 14.45 -7.80 -10.87
C GLY A 11 15.58 -8.61 -10.22
N VAL A 12 16.54 -7.93 -9.57
CA VAL A 12 17.73 -8.54 -8.97
C VAL A 12 18.08 -7.87 -7.64
N PRO A 13 18.68 -8.61 -6.69
CA PRO A 13 19.18 -8.03 -5.45
C PRO A 13 20.46 -7.21 -5.72
N THR A 14 20.71 -6.24 -4.86
CA THR A 14 21.92 -5.42 -4.85
C THR A 14 22.58 -5.51 -3.47
N ARG A 15 23.77 -4.91 -3.32
CA ARG A 15 24.42 -4.82 -2.00
C ARG A 15 23.58 -4.06 -0.96
N SER A 16 22.72 -3.14 -1.41
CA SER A 16 21.95 -2.24 -0.54
C SER A 16 20.47 -2.58 -0.42
N ARG A 17 19.91 -3.33 -1.37
CA ARG A 17 18.46 -3.60 -1.48
C ARG A 17 18.24 -5.02 -1.97
N ASN A 18 17.45 -5.80 -1.25
CA ASN A 18 16.97 -7.10 -1.69
C ASN A 18 15.79 -6.96 -2.66
N VAL A 19 15.41 -8.05 -3.33
CA VAL A 19 14.21 -8.13 -4.17
C VAL A 19 12.91 -8.10 -3.34
N SER A 20 11.78 -7.89 -4.03
CA SER A 20 10.45 -7.63 -3.46
C SER A 20 10.05 -8.52 -2.28
N GLY A 21 9.67 -7.86 -1.19
CA GLY A 21 9.00 -8.47 -0.05
C GLY A 21 8.58 -7.42 0.96
N VAL A 22 7.31 -7.40 1.33
CA VAL A 22 6.75 -6.43 2.27
C VAL A 22 5.92 -7.16 3.33
N VAL A 23 6.18 -6.91 4.60
CA VAL A 23 5.42 -7.47 5.70
C VAL A 23 4.46 -6.44 6.26
N MET A 24 3.19 -6.81 6.36
CA MET A 24 2.18 -6.09 7.12
C MET A 24 1.96 -6.77 8.46
N LYS A 25 2.24 -6.04 9.54
CA LYS A 25 2.01 -6.48 10.91
C LYS A 25 0.66 -5.96 11.40
N LEU A 26 -0.17 -6.89 11.87
CA LEU A 26 -1.52 -6.63 12.36
C LEU A 26 -1.51 -6.64 13.90
N PRO A 27 -1.51 -5.48 14.58
CA PRO A 27 -1.28 -5.41 16.03
C PRO A 27 -2.30 -6.20 16.85
N GLN A 28 -3.54 -6.31 16.36
CA GLN A 28 -4.61 -7.01 17.07
C GLN A 28 -4.55 -8.53 16.98
N ARG A 29 -3.72 -9.11 16.10
CA ARG A 29 -3.71 -10.56 15.86
C ARG A 29 -2.38 -11.24 16.15
N ALA A 30 -1.33 -10.47 16.44
CA ALA A 30 0.04 -10.99 16.50
C ALA A 30 0.44 -11.79 15.24
N GLU A 31 -0.17 -11.47 14.10
CA GLU A 31 0.06 -12.09 12.79
C GLU A 31 0.85 -11.17 11.87
N LEU A 32 1.64 -11.81 11.00
CA LEU A 32 2.31 -11.18 9.86
C LEU A 32 1.68 -11.66 8.55
N TRP A 33 1.37 -10.71 7.69
CA TRP A 33 0.98 -10.96 6.31
C TRP A 33 2.10 -10.51 5.39
N LEU A 34 2.58 -11.38 4.53
CA LEU A 34 3.68 -11.11 3.60
C LEU A 34 3.10 -10.86 2.20
N PHE A 35 3.57 -9.79 1.55
CA PHE A 35 3.26 -9.45 0.16
C PHE A 35 4.53 -9.60 -0.66
N ASP A 36 4.48 -10.52 -1.62
CA ASP A 36 5.62 -11.07 -2.35
C ASP A 36 6.73 -11.66 -1.48
N CYS A 37 7.46 -12.60 -2.04
CA CYS A 37 8.51 -13.36 -1.34
C CYS A 37 9.66 -13.67 -2.30
N GLY A 38 10.33 -12.61 -2.74
CA GLY A 38 11.53 -12.71 -3.54
C GLY A 38 12.66 -13.50 -2.88
N GLU A 39 13.67 -13.88 -3.67
CA GLU A 39 14.84 -14.56 -3.13
C GLU A 39 15.45 -13.77 -1.96
N GLY A 40 15.85 -14.47 -0.90
CA GLY A 40 16.44 -13.83 0.26
C GLY A 40 15.46 -13.29 1.31
N THR A 41 14.14 -13.27 1.09
CA THR A 41 13.15 -12.76 2.07
C THR A 41 13.30 -13.39 3.47
N GLN A 42 13.56 -14.70 3.57
CA GLN A 42 13.82 -15.35 4.87
C GLN A 42 15.08 -14.80 5.57
N HIS A 43 16.12 -14.44 4.83
CA HIS A 43 17.34 -13.86 5.37
C HIS A 43 17.09 -12.42 5.84
N GLN A 44 16.25 -11.68 5.13
CA GLN A 44 15.82 -10.34 5.53
C GLN A 44 14.97 -10.40 6.81
N LEU A 45 14.08 -11.40 6.94
CA LEU A 45 13.34 -11.62 8.20
C LEU A 45 14.28 -11.84 9.39
N ILE A 46 15.33 -12.67 9.25
CA ILE A 46 16.31 -12.94 10.31
C ILE A 46 17.06 -11.66 10.74
N LYS A 47 17.28 -10.73 9.81
CA LYS A 47 17.94 -9.43 10.10
C LYS A 47 16.98 -8.39 10.69
N SER A 48 15.69 -8.69 10.77
CA SER A 48 14.65 -7.79 11.26
C SER A 48 14.10 -8.24 12.62
N ASP A 49 13.28 -7.41 13.25
CA ASP A 49 12.56 -7.77 14.48
C ASP A 49 11.32 -8.65 14.23
N LEU A 50 11.05 -9.00 12.97
CA LEU A 50 9.88 -9.79 12.57
C LEU A 50 10.18 -11.29 12.68
N ARG A 51 9.23 -12.05 13.23
CA ARG A 51 9.38 -13.50 13.42
C ARG A 51 8.68 -14.25 12.30
N SER A 52 9.41 -15.09 11.57
CA SER A 52 8.84 -15.94 10.52
C SER A 52 7.72 -16.86 11.03
N SER A 53 7.77 -17.29 12.29
CA SER A 53 6.73 -18.10 12.94
C SER A 53 5.37 -17.40 13.05
N GLN A 54 5.32 -16.07 12.97
CA GLN A 54 4.09 -15.27 12.99
C GLN A 54 3.48 -15.08 11.59
N ILE A 55 4.13 -15.56 10.54
CA ILE A 55 3.56 -15.52 9.19
C ILE A 55 2.35 -16.46 9.15
N ARG A 56 1.21 -15.90 8.73
CA ARG A 56 -0.03 -16.65 8.54
C ARG A 56 -0.55 -16.58 7.12
N ARG A 57 -0.28 -15.49 6.41
CA ARG A 57 -0.75 -15.29 5.04
C ARG A 57 0.37 -14.74 4.17
N ILE A 58 0.46 -15.26 2.95
CA ILE A 58 1.39 -14.79 1.92
C ILE A 58 0.57 -14.48 0.66
N PHE A 59 0.67 -13.27 0.15
CA PHE A 59 0.00 -12.79 -1.04
C PHE A 59 1.05 -12.56 -2.14
N ILE A 60 0.91 -13.25 -3.26
CA ILE A 60 1.83 -13.20 -4.40
C ILE A 60 1.16 -12.46 -5.54
N THR A 61 1.78 -11.38 -5.99
CA THR A 61 1.23 -10.53 -7.06
C THR A 61 1.28 -11.22 -8.42
N HIS A 62 2.42 -11.84 -8.75
CA HIS A 62 2.69 -12.50 -10.01
C HIS A 62 3.86 -13.49 -9.91
N MET A 63 4.10 -14.26 -10.99
CA MET A 63 5.03 -15.40 -11.00
C MET A 63 6.49 -15.07 -11.40
N HIS A 64 6.92 -13.80 -11.36
CA HIS A 64 8.33 -13.48 -11.59
C HIS A 64 9.21 -13.90 -10.41
N GLY A 65 10.45 -14.29 -10.72
CA GLY A 65 11.36 -14.90 -9.75
C GLY A 65 11.71 -14.02 -8.56
N ASP A 66 11.89 -12.72 -8.80
CA ASP A 66 12.15 -11.71 -7.78
C ASP A 66 10.96 -11.45 -6.84
N HIS A 67 9.81 -12.10 -7.08
CA HIS A 67 8.64 -12.08 -6.22
C HIS A 67 8.31 -13.46 -5.61
N ILE A 68 8.88 -14.57 -6.10
CA ILE A 68 8.50 -15.93 -5.64
C ILE A 68 9.65 -16.85 -5.23
N PHE A 69 10.89 -16.60 -5.66
CA PHE A 69 11.98 -17.55 -5.43
C PHE A 69 12.38 -17.74 -3.97
N GLY A 70 11.99 -16.83 -3.07
CA GLY A 70 12.18 -16.99 -1.64
C GLY A 70 11.15 -17.90 -0.96
N LEU A 71 10.02 -18.21 -1.61
CA LEU A 71 8.89 -18.91 -1.01
C LEU A 71 9.28 -20.26 -0.41
N MET A 72 9.94 -21.12 -1.19
CA MET A 72 10.23 -22.48 -0.76
C MET A 72 11.18 -22.52 0.44
N GLY A 73 12.20 -21.66 0.43
CA GLY A 73 13.12 -21.53 1.55
C GLY A 73 12.41 -21.01 2.81
N LEU A 74 11.58 -19.97 2.66
CA LEU A 74 10.81 -19.42 3.77
C LEU A 74 9.86 -20.47 4.37
N LEU A 75 9.09 -21.16 3.54
CA LEU A 75 8.12 -22.17 4.00
C LEU A 75 8.80 -23.35 4.71
N ALA A 76 9.95 -23.80 4.21
CA ALA A 76 10.74 -24.83 4.88
C ALA A 76 11.22 -24.35 6.26
N SER A 77 11.77 -23.13 6.33
CA SER A 77 12.25 -22.53 7.57
C SER A 77 11.14 -22.31 8.61
N CYS A 78 9.94 -21.90 8.18
CA CYS A 78 8.77 -21.79 9.05
C CYS A 78 8.44 -23.12 9.74
N GLY A 79 8.59 -24.26 9.04
CA GLY A 79 8.30 -25.58 9.60
C GLY A 79 9.32 -26.04 10.66
N LEU A 80 10.57 -25.60 10.52
CA LEU A 80 11.66 -25.90 11.45
C LEU A 80 11.61 -25.03 12.71
N ALA A 81 11.10 -23.80 12.60
CA ALA A 81 11.01 -22.86 13.73
C ALA A 81 9.98 -23.28 14.80
N GLY A 82 9.11 -24.26 14.51
CA GLY A 82 8.06 -24.74 15.40
C GLY A 82 6.85 -23.79 15.51
N ASN A 83 5.69 -24.33 15.90
CA ASN A 83 4.47 -23.57 16.23
C ASN A 83 3.80 -22.79 15.09
N VAL A 84 3.97 -23.23 13.83
CA VAL A 84 3.16 -22.72 12.73
C VAL A 84 1.87 -23.53 12.66
N GLU A 85 0.74 -22.90 12.99
CA GLU A 85 -0.57 -23.55 12.97
C GLU A 85 -1.06 -23.82 11.54
N GLN A 86 -0.89 -22.82 10.65
CA GLN A 86 -1.28 -22.88 9.24
C GLN A 86 -0.64 -21.70 8.50
N ILE A 87 -0.34 -21.89 7.21
CA ILE A 87 -0.03 -20.79 6.29
C ILE A 87 -0.96 -20.87 5.08
N ASP A 88 -1.60 -19.75 4.75
CA ASP A 88 -2.39 -19.58 3.54
C ASP A 88 -1.61 -18.77 2.48
N LEU A 89 -1.45 -19.34 1.29
CA LEU A 89 -0.85 -18.70 0.12
C LEU A 89 -1.95 -18.26 -0.83
N TYR A 90 -1.96 -16.99 -1.19
CA TYR A 90 -2.85 -16.41 -2.18
C TYR A 90 -1.99 -15.97 -3.37
N GLY A 91 -2.30 -16.42 -4.58
CA GLY A 91 -1.53 -16.02 -5.75
C GLY A 91 -2.13 -16.52 -7.06
N PRO A 92 -1.46 -16.27 -8.20
CA PRO A 92 -1.90 -16.75 -9.50
C PRO A 92 -2.07 -18.28 -9.51
N PRO A 93 -2.92 -18.84 -10.40
CA PRO A 93 -3.18 -20.28 -10.47
C PRO A 93 -1.92 -21.15 -10.52
N ASP A 94 -0.88 -20.71 -11.22
CA ASP A 94 0.39 -21.41 -11.39
C ASP A 94 1.17 -21.60 -10.08
N LEU A 95 0.83 -20.85 -9.02
CA LEU A 95 1.50 -20.94 -7.72
C LEU A 95 1.38 -22.34 -7.10
N ALA A 96 0.23 -23.01 -7.28
CA ALA A 96 0.02 -24.36 -6.75
C ALA A 96 0.97 -25.37 -7.41
N ASP A 97 1.12 -25.29 -8.73
CA ASP A 97 2.00 -26.16 -9.49
C ASP A 97 3.47 -25.88 -9.22
N TYR A 98 3.85 -24.60 -9.05
CA TYR A 98 5.20 -24.20 -8.63
C TYR A 98 5.57 -24.84 -7.29
N ILE A 99 4.73 -24.67 -6.25
CA ILE A 99 4.99 -25.25 -4.92
C ILE A 99 5.03 -26.77 -4.98
N LYS A 100 4.12 -27.41 -5.74
CA LYS A 100 4.08 -28.86 -5.92
C LYS A 100 5.36 -29.38 -6.58
N ALA A 101 5.84 -28.72 -7.63
CA ALA A 101 7.07 -29.08 -8.31
C ALA A 101 8.28 -28.94 -7.39
N CYS A 102 8.41 -27.80 -6.70
CA CYS A 102 9.51 -27.59 -5.76
C CYS A 102 9.52 -28.66 -4.67
N ARG A 103 8.37 -28.94 -4.02
CA ARG A 103 8.27 -30.01 -3.00
C ARG A 103 8.67 -31.38 -3.54
N ARG A 104 8.24 -31.71 -4.77
CA ARG A 104 8.55 -33.00 -5.41
C ARG A 104 10.05 -33.20 -5.56
N TYR A 105 10.79 -32.19 -6.03
CA TYR A 105 12.22 -32.32 -6.33
C TYR A 105 13.13 -32.02 -5.14
N SER A 106 12.69 -31.21 -4.19
CA SER A 106 13.44 -30.95 -2.96
C SER A 106 13.17 -31.97 -1.84
N HIS A 107 12.22 -32.89 -2.06
CA HIS A 107 11.72 -33.82 -1.04
C HIS A 107 11.22 -33.11 0.24
N THR A 108 10.73 -31.88 0.11
CA THR A 108 10.29 -31.07 1.26
C THR A 108 8.88 -31.44 1.71
N HIS A 109 8.76 -31.72 3.00
CA HIS A 109 7.51 -31.96 3.70
C HIS A 109 7.34 -30.89 4.78
N PHE A 110 6.21 -30.19 4.77
CA PHE A 110 5.91 -29.19 5.78
C PHE A 110 5.29 -29.86 7.01
N SER A 111 5.73 -29.45 8.20
CA SER A 111 5.21 -29.91 9.50
C SER A 111 3.85 -29.29 9.86
N TYR A 112 3.29 -28.47 8.98
CA TYR A 112 2.07 -27.70 9.18
C TYR A 112 1.19 -27.69 7.91
N PRO A 113 -0.12 -27.42 8.05
CA PRO A 113 -1.02 -27.24 6.92
C PRO A 113 -0.63 -26.02 6.06
N LEU A 114 -0.37 -26.26 4.78
CA LEU A 114 -0.21 -25.23 3.76
C LEU A 114 -1.44 -25.24 2.85
N ARG A 115 -2.20 -24.14 2.82
CA ARG A 115 -3.34 -23.95 1.91
C ARG A 115 -2.93 -23.00 0.80
N ILE A 116 -3.26 -23.36 -0.43
CA ILE A 116 -2.99 -22.51 -1.60
C ILE A 116 -4.33 -22.13 -2.21
N HIS A 117 -4.54 -20.83 -2.37
CA HIS A 117 -5.76 -20.20 -2.85
C HIS A 117 -5.45 -19.48 -4.17
N PRO A 118 -5.76 -20.11 -5.32
CA PRO A 118 -5.71 -19.43 -6.60
C PRO A 118 -6.62 -18.19 -6.58
N ILE A 119 -6.10 -17.03 -6.94
CA ILE A 119 -6.85 -15.78 -6.92
C ILE A 119 -7.48 -15.46 -8.27
N GLN A 120 -8.58 -14.71 -8.20
CA GLN A 120 -9.22 -14.01 -9.31
C GLN A 120 -9.62 -12.60 -8.83
N PRO A 121 -9.83 -11.63 -9.73
CA PRO A 121 -10.32 -10.31 -9.35
C PRO A 121 -11.57 -10.37 -8.47
N GLY A 122 -11.59 -9.53 -7.43
CA GLY A 122 -12.63 -9.54 -6.40
C GLY A 122 -12.07 -9.85 -5.01
N ILE A 123 -12.92 -10.39 -4.13
CA ILE A 123 -12.56 -10.71 -2.74
C ILE A 123 -11.74 -12.01 -2.71
N VAL A 124 -10.52 -11.95 -2.19
CA VAL A 124 -9.62 -13.12 -2.03
C VAL A 124 -9.57 -13.62 -0.58
N PHE A 125 -9.88 -12.74 0.37
CA PHE A 125 -9.93 -13.08 1.79
C PHE A 125 -10.90 -12.14 2.50
N GLU A 126 -11.70 -12.68 3.40
CA GLU A 126 -12.59 -11.88 4.24
C GLU A 126 -12.81 -12.57 5.60
N ASP A 127 -12.80 -11.76 6.66
CA ASP A 127 -13.20 -12.16 8.00
C ASP A 127 -13.80 -10.98 8.78
N GLU A 128 -13.98 -11.16 10.09
CA GLU A 128 -14.57 -10.15 10.98
C GLU A 128 -13.81 -8.82 11.10
N HIS A 129 -12.53 -8.76 10.72
CA HIS A 129 -11.72 -7.54 10.88
C HIS A 129 -11.12 -7.04 9.56
N PHE A 130 -10.95 -7.89 8.56
CA PHE A 130 -10.30 -7.51 7.30
C PHE A 130 -11.00 -8.09 6.08
N THR A 131 -10.99 -7.30 5.01
CA THR A 131 -11.31 -7.75 3.66
C THR A 131 -10.09 -7.46 2.78
N VAL A 132 -9.64 -8.47 2.03
CA VAL A 132 -8.62 -8.32 1.00
C VAL A 132 -9.26 -8.57 -0.35
N THR A 133 -9.12 -7.59 -1.22
CA THR A 133 -9.55 -7.65 -2.62
C THR A 133 -8.35 -7.58 -3.54
N CYS A 134 -8.44 -8.17 -4.72
CA CYS A 134 -7.44 -7.99 -5.76
C CYS A 134 -8.07 -7.58 -7.10
N GLU A 135 -7.26 -6.93 -7.93
CA GLU A 135 -7.60 -6.56 -9.30
C GLU A 135 -6.42 -6.84 -10.21
N LEU A 136 -6.70 -7.05 -11.51
CA LEU A 136 -5.65 -7.24 -12.51
C LEU A 136 -4.88 -5.95 -12.75
N LEU A 137 -3.55 -6.07 -12.79
CA LEU A 137 -2.63 -5.02 -13.19
C LEU A 137 -2.14 -5.25 -14.63
N LYS A 138 -1.42 -4.27 -15.17
CA LYS A 138 -0.92 -4.31 -16.54
C LYS A 138 0.58 -4.59 -16.55
N HIS A 139 0.94 -5.88 -16.63
CA HIS A 139 2.33 -6.34 -16.65
C HIS A 139 2.60 -7.37 -17.76
N ARG A 140 3.83 -7.87 -17.89
CA ARG A 140 4.23 -8.84 -18.94
C ARG A 140 3.56 -10.21 -18.78
N ILE A 141 3.30 -10.61 -17.55
CA ILE A 141 2.52 -11.80 -17.18
C ILE A 141 1.33 -11.35 -16.32
N PRO A 142 0.30 -12.20 -16.14
CA PRO A 142 -0.80 -11.87 -15.24
C PRO A 142 -0.30 -11.44 -13.85
N ALA A 143 -0.67 -10.23 -13.45
CA ALA A 143 -0.27 -9.62 -12.19
C ALA A 143 -1.47 -9.01 -11.48
N HIS A 144 -1.43 -9.02 -10.15
CA HIS A 144 -2.51 -8.55 -9.31
C HIS A 144 -2.02 -7.51 -8.31
N GLY A 145 -2.81 -6.47 -8.10
CA GLY A 145 -2.68 -5.58 -6.96
C GLY A 145 -3.58 -6.05 -5.85
N TYR A 146 -3.21 -5.79 -4.59
CA TYR A 146 -4.03 -6.11 -3.43
C TYR A 146 -4.48 -4.87 -2.69
N ARG A 147 -5.75 -4.83 -2.28
CA ARG A 147 -6.31 -3.82 -1.38
C ARG A 147 -6.77 -4.49 -0.10
N ILE A 148 -6.17 -4.06 1.01
CA ILE A 148 -6.43 -4.52 2.36
C ILE A 148 -7.27 -3.45 3.05
N ILE A 149 -8.47 -3.82 3.48
CA ILE A 149 -9.40 -2.95 4.20
C ILE A 149 -9.58 -3.53 5.59
N GLU A 150 -9.17 -2.78 6.60
CA GLU A 150 -9.63 -3.03 7.97
C GLU A 150 -11.10 -2.62 8.07
N ARG A 151 -11.93 -3.41 8.74
CA ARG A 151 -13.33 -3.04 8.98
C ARG A 151 -13.44 -1.86 9.93
N ASP A 152 -14.46 -1.04 9.69
CA ASP A 152 -14.85 0.06 10.55
C ASP A 152 -15.18 -0.44 11.96
N ARG A 153 -14.92 0.39 12.95
CA ARG A 153 -15.20 0.08 14.36
C ARG A 153 -16.12 1.12 14.97
N PRO A 154 -16.98 0.72 15.92
CA PRO A 154 -17.69 1.68 16.74
C PRO A 154 -16.71 2.65 17.41
N GLY A 155 -17.13 3.91 17.52
CA GLY A 155 -16.35 4.94 18.20
C GLY A 155 -16.15 4.65 19.69
N GLN A 156 -15.45 5.56 20.36
CA GLN A 156 -15.28 5.48 21.81
C GLN A 156 -16.64 5.48 22.50
N PHE A 157 -16.84 4.52 23.41
CA PHE A 157 -18.08 4.42 24.19
C PHE A 157 -18.09 5.49 25.28
N ASP A 158 -19.18 6.23 25.37
CA ASP A 158 -19.40 7.29 26.35
C ASP A 158 -19.93 6.68 27.65
N VAL A 159 -18.99 6.35 28.53
CA VAL A 159 -19.28 5.76 29.85
C VAL A 159 -20.05 6.73 30.73
N GLU A 160 -19.74 8.03 30.67
CA GLU A 160 -20.38 9.04 31.52
C GLU A 160 -21.84 9.21 31.13
N LYS A 161 -22.15 9.27 29.83
CA LYS A 161 -23.53 9.31 29.32
C LYS A 161 -24.29 8.02 29.65
N ALA A 162 -23.65 6.85 29.54
CA ALA A 162 -24.28 5.58 29.91
C ALA A 162 -24.63 5.51 31.41
N GLN A 163 -23.74 6.01 32.28
CA GLN A 163 -24.00 6.11 33.72
C GLN A 163 -25.12 7.10 34.04
N ALA A 164 -25.15 8.25 33.37
CA ALA A 164 -26.21 9.25 33.53
C ALA A 164 -27.60 8.73 33.12
N LEU A 165 -27.66 7.75 32.20
CA LEU A 165 -28.89 7.05 31.80
C LEU A 165 -29.23 5.86 32.70
N GLY A 166 -28.53 5.67 33.82
CA GLY A 166 -28.79 4.58 34.76
C GLY A 166 -28.39 3.19 34.27
N ILE A 167 -27.58 3.09 33.21
CA ILE A 167 -27.16 1.80 32.65
C ILE A 167 -26.10 1.18 33.55
N PRO A 168 -26.35 0.00 34.16
CA PRO A 168 -25.40 -0.60 35.07
C PRO A 168 -24.13 -1.02 34.33
N PHE A 169 -22.98 -0.83 34.99
CA PHE A 169 -21.70 -1.27 34.46
C PHE A 169 -21.70 -2.79 34.28
N GLY A 170 -21.29 -3.26 33.11
CA GLY A 170 -21.20 -4.69 32.83
C GLY A 170 -21.39 -5.06 31.35
N PRO A 171 -21.86 -6.28 31.06
CA PRO A 171 -21.97 -6.80 29.68
C PRO A 171 -22.81 -5.95 28.73
N LEU A 172 -23.75 -5.16 29.26
CA LEU A 172 -24.60 -4.25 28.49
C LEU A 172 -23.80 -3.20 27.73
N TYR A 173 -22.67 -2.74 28.28
CA TYR A 173 -21.82 -1.75 27.61
C TYR A 173 -21.18 -2.34 26.34
N GLY A 174 -20.82 -3.62 26.37
CA GLY A 174 -20.30 -4.32 25.20
C GLY A 174 -21.34 -4.39 24.08
N LYS A 175 -22.58 -4.77 24.41
CA LYS A 175 -23.70 -4.83 23.47
C LYS A 175 -24.01 -3.47 22.85
N LEU A 176 -24.16 -2.45 23.69
CA LEU A 176 -24.38 -1.08 23.24
C LEU A 176 -23.23 -0.58 22.37
N LYS A 177 -21.98 -0.85 22.76
CA LYS A 177 -20.82 -0.49 21.93
C LYS A 177 -20.82 -1.21 20.58
N GLN A 178 -21.35 -2.43 20.49
CA GLN A 178 -21.50 -3.16 19.23
C GLN A 178 -22.67 -2.65 18.37
N GLY A 179 -23.39 -1.64 18.84
CA GLY A 179 -24.53 -1.04 18.13
C GLY A 179 -25.86 -1.71 18.44
N GLU A 180 -25.90 -2.68 19.35
CA GLU A 180 -27.17 -3.28 19.80
C GLU A 180 -28.01 -2.25 20.58
N SER A 181 -29.31 -2.49 20.64
CA SER A 181 -30.23 -1.73 21.49
C SER A 181 -30.60 -2.56 22.71
N ILE A 182 -30.71 -1.92 23.87
CA ILE A 182 -31.16 -2.58 25.10
C ILE A 182 -32.41 -1.89 25.63
N THR A 183 -33.23 -2.63 26.37
CA THR A 183 -34.36 -2.08 27.12
C THR A 183 -34.03 -2.12 28.60
N LEU A 184 -34.13 -0.97 29.27
CA LEU A 184 -33.94 -0.83 30.72
C LEU A 184 -35.19 -1.30 31.49
N GLU A 185 -35.05 -1.48 32.80
CA GLU A 185 -36.14 -1.94 33.67
C GLU A 185 -37.34 -0.98 33.70
N ASP A 186 -37.11 0.31 33.44
CA ASP A 186 -38.15 1.34 33.32
C ASP A 186 -38.85 1.35 31.95
N GLY A 187 -38.47 0.45 31.04
CA GLY A 187 -39.00 0.34 29.69
C GLY A 187 -38.33 1.25 28.65
N GLN A 188 -37.35 2.06 29.03
CA GLN A 188 -36.61 2.91 28.09
C GLN A 188 -35.76 2.05 27.15
N VAL A 189 -35.84 2.32 25.84
CA VAL A 189 -34.97 1.69 24.82
C VAL A 189 -33.77 2.60 24.57
N ILE A 190 -32.57 2.06 24.76
CA ILE A 190 -31.30 2.75 24.50
C ILE A 190 -30.65 2.13 23.27
N HIS A 191 -30.32 2.97 22.29
CA HIS A 191 -29.58 2.55 21.10
C HIS A 191 -28.08 2.74 21.31
N GLY A 192 -27.32 1.68 21.09
CA GLY A 192 -25.86 1.68 21.18
C GLY A 192 -25.13 2.83 20.46
N PRO A 193 -25.50 3.16 19.21
CA PRO A 193 -24.89 4.27 18.48
C PRO A 193 -25.02 5.64 19.16
N ASP A 194 -26.07 5.86 19.97
CA ASP A 194 -26.25 7.12 20.70
C ASP A 194 -25.25 7.29 21.85
N LEU A 195 -24.60 6.20 22.25
CA LEU A 195 -23.58 6.14 23.30
C LEU A 195 -22.17 5.95 22.75
N CYS A 196 -21.99 6.03 21.44
CA CYS A 196 -20.68 5.92 20.81
C CYS A 196 -20.31 7.23 20.11
N GLY A 197 -19.03 7.59 20.18
CA GLY A 197 -18.47 8.62 19.32
C GLY A 197 -18.52 8.26 17.83
N PRO A 198 -18.02 9.12 16.93
CA PRO A 198 -18.01 8.87 15.50
C PRO A 198 -17.29 7.55 15.17
N THR A 199 -17.81 6.84 14.16
CA THR A 199 -17.22 5.58 13.67
C THR A 199 -15.74 5.75 13.35
N GLU A 200 -14.92 4.85 13.91
CA GLU A 200 -13.51 4.76 13.56
C GLU A 200 -13.38 4.07 12.21
N ILE A 201 -13.18 4.86 11.16
CA ILE A 201 -13.00 4.35 9.80
C ILE A 201 -11.75 3.45 9.77
N GLY A 202 -11.93 2.26 9.23
CA GLY A 202 -10.87 1.27 9.08
C GLY A 202 -9.81 1.73 8.06
N ARG A 203 -8.56 1.33 8.32
CA ARG A 203 -7.43 1.68 7.47
C ARG A 203 -7.47 0.91 6.14
N LYS A 204 -7.04 1.57 5.08
CA LYS A 204 -6.98 1.05 3.71
C LYS A 204 -5.54 1.09 3.21
N VAL A 205 -4.95 -0.08 2.94
CA VAL A 205 -3.61 -0.19 2.37
C VAL A 205 -3.69 -0.90 1.03
N VAL A 206 -2.97 -0.39 0.04
CA VAL A 206 -2.94 -0.96 -1.31
C VAL A 206 -1.51 -1.28 -1.69
N TYR A 207 -1.29 -2.50 -2.16
CA TYR A 207 -0.02 -2.99 -2.67
C TYR A 207 -0.15 -3.22 -4.18
N CYS A 208 0.46 -2.33 -4.96
CA CYS A 208 0.36 -2.29 -6.41
C CYS A 208 1.78 -2.23 -7.01
N THR A 209 2.43 -3.38 -7.11
CA THR A 209 3.76 -3.49 -7.72
C THR A 209 3.67 -3.69 -9.24
N ASP A 210 4.69 -4.27 -9.85
CA ASP A 210 4.89 -4.62 -11.26
C ASP A 210 3.68 -4.36 -12.17
N THR A 211 3.63 -3.14 -12.69
CA THR A 211 2.61 -2.65 -13.61
C THR A 211 3.08 -1.39 -14.31
N VAL A 212 2.72 -1.25 -15.58
CA VAL A 212 2.61 0.09 -16.19
C VAL A 212 1.35 0.78 -15.69
N PHE A 213 1.26 2.10 -15.83
CA PHE A 213 0.06 2.87 -15.52
C PHE A 213 -1.21 2.19 -16.06
N CYS A 214 -2.20 1.95 -15.18
CA CYS A 214 -3.49 1.35 -15.54
C CYS A 214 -4.63 1.81 -14.62
N ASP A 215 -5.84 1.82 -15.15
CA ASP A 215 -7.04 2.32 -14.44
C ASP A 215 -7.43 1.43 -13.25
N ASN A 216 -7.12 0.13 -13.32
CA ASN A 216 -7.34 -0.80 -12.21
C ASN A 216 -6.47 -0.41 -11.00
N ALA A 217 -5.24 0.05 -11.19
CA ALA A 217 -4.40 0.55 -10.09
C ALA A 217 -5.05 1.76 -9.41
N ILE A 218 -5.64 2.68 -10.18
CA ILE A 218 -6.37 3.85 -9.64
C ILE A 218 -7.60 3.41 -8.85
N SER A 219 -8.40 2.52 -9.44
CA SER A 219 -9.65 2.01 -8.84
C SER A 219 -9.37 1.25 -7.55
N LEU A 220 -8.35 0.38 -7.57
CA LEU A 220 -7.89 -0.37 -6.41
C LEU A 220 -7.32 0.56 -5.32
N ALA A 221 -6.65 1.66 -5.70
CA ALA A 221 -6.08 2.66 -4.79
C ALA A 221 -7.09 3.69 -4.26
N ALA A 222 -8.34 3.66 -4.70
CA ALA A 222 -9.31 4.71 -4.42
C ALA A 222 -9.47 4.98 -2.90
N ASP A 223 -9.19 6.22 -2.48
CA ASP A 223 -9.21 6.67 -1.09
C ASP A 223 -8.37 5.79 -0.15
N ALA A 224 -7.26 5.20 -0.61
CA ALA A 224 -6.34 4.44 0.25
C ALA A 224 -5.62 5.37 1.24
N ASP A 225 -5.35 4.89 2.46
CA ASP A 225 -4.46 5.60 3.40
C ASP A 225 -3.00 5.51 2.94
N VAL A 226 -2.62 4.34 2.45
CA VAL A 226 -1.30 4.09 1.88
C VAL A 226 -1.45 3.34 0.58
N LEU A 227 -0.88 3.89 -0.48
CA LEU A 227 -0.60 3.20 -1.73
C LEU A 227 0.90 2.87 -1.78
N ILE A 228 1.24 1.60 -1.79
CA ILE A 228 2.59 1.12 -2.13
C ILE A 228 2.60 0.87 -3.63
N HIS A 229 3.45 1.57 -4.37
CA HIS A 229 3.53 1.45 -5.83
C HIS A 229 4.96 1.24 -6.31
N GLU A 230 5.13 0.42 -7.36
CA GLU A 230 6.43 0.31 -8.02
C GLU A 230 6.83 1.62 -8.69
N THR A 231 8.13 1.91 -8.66
CA THR A 231 8.76 3.05 -9.30
C THR A 231 10.09 2.62 -9.91
N THR A 232 9.98 1.63 -10.79
CA THR A 232 11.15 0.98 -11.39
C THR A 232 12.01 1.96 -12.17
N PHE A 233 11.39 2.98 -12.79
CA PHE A 233 12.06 3.93 -13.68
C PHE A 233 11.84 5.40 -13.30
N SER A 234 12.77 6.25 -13.75
CA SER A 234 12.63 7.72 -13.74
C SER A 234 11.65 8.18 -14.82
N HIS A 235 11.21 9.43 -14.77
CA HIS A 235 10.41 10.02 -15.85
C HIS A 235 11.16 10.00 -17.20
N GLN A 236 12.47 10.24 -17.18
CA GLN A 236 13.32 10.27 -18.39
C GLN A 236 13.42 8.89 -19.06
N ASP A 237 13.16 7.81 -18.31
CA ASP A 237 13.21 6.43 -18.79
C ASP A 237 11.80 5.88 -19.13
N ALA A 238 10.82 6.74 -19.42
CA ALA A 238 9.43 6.34 -19.66
C ALA A 238 9.28 5.31 -20.80
N ASP A 239 10.05 5.42 -21.89
CA ASP A 239 10.02 4.46 -22.98
C ASP A 239 10.46 3.06 -22.51
N MET A 240 11.49 2.99 -21.67
CA MET A 240 11.95 1.73 -21.08
C MET A 240 10.91 1.15 -20.11
N ALA A 241 10.27 2.01 -19.31
CA ALA A 241 9.19 1.61 -18.42
C ALA A 241 8.04 0.97 -19.23
N PHE A 242 7.59 1.61 -20.31
CA PHE A 242 6.54 1.07 -21.16
C PHE A 242 6.94 -0.26 -21.83
N GLN A 243 8.14 -0.34 -22.41
CA GLN A 243 8.63 -1.57 -23.06
C GLN A 243 8.73 -2.75 -22.10
N ARG A 244 9.10 -2.49 -20.84
CA ARG A 244 9.21 -3.53 -19.80
C ARG A 244 7.94 -3.73 -18.98
N MET A 245 6.87 -2.99 -19.30
CA MET A 245 5.58 -2.99 -18.59
C MET A 245 5.69 -2.64 -17.10
N HIS A 246 6.50 -1.62 -16.80
CA HIS A 246 6.71 -1.05 -15.47
C HIS A 246 6.30 0.42 -15.43
N SER A 247 6.32 1.01 -14.23
CA SER A 247 5.97 2.40 -13.99
C SER A 247 7.18 3.28 -13.76
N THR A 248 7.02 4.55 -14.16
CA THR A 248 7.92 5.61 -13.71
C THR A 248 7.47 6.17 -12.35
N SER A 249 8.37 6.87 -11.66
CA SER A 249 8.08 7.73 -10.50
C SER A 249 6.83 8.61 -10.72
N THR A 250 6.74 9.27 -11.89
CA THR A 250 5.62 10.16 -12.24
C THR A 250 4.32 9.42 -12.49
N MET A 251 4.37 8.22 -13.07
CA MET A 251 3.18 7.38 -13.26
C MET A 251 2.60 6.94 -11.92
N ALA A 252 3.44 6.48 -10.99
CA ALA A 252 3.01 6.11 -9.63
C ALA A 252 2.39 7.30 -8.88
N ALA A 253 3.01 8.48 -8.97
CA ALA A 253 2.47 9.70 -8.37
C ALA A 253 1.11 10.12 -9.00
N GLN A 254 0.96 9.94 -10.32
CA GLN A 254 -0.31 10.19 -10.99
C GLN A 254 -1.41 9.21 -10.55
N VAL A 255 -1.08 7.92 -10.35
CA VAL A 255 -2.03 6.95 -9.79
C VAL A 255 -2.47 7.38 -8.39
N ALA A 256 -1.52 7.74 -7.52
CA ALA A 256 -1.83 8.20 -6.16
C ALA A 256 -2.75 9.43 -6.15
N LEU A 257 -2.43 10.43 -6.98
CA LEU A 257 -3.23 11.65 -7.13
C LEU A 257 -4.64 11.35 -7.64
N SER A 258 -4.76 10.59 -8.73
CA SER A 258 -6.05 10.22 -9.33
C SER A 258 -6.91 9.39 -8.38
N ALA A 259 -6.30 8.52 -7.59
CA ALA A 259 -6.98 7.67 -6.62
C ALA A 259 -7.37 8.41 -5.33
N GLN A 260 -6.90 9.65 -5.13
CA GLN A 260 -7.06 10.40 -3.88
C GLN A 260 -6.50 9.63 -2.66
N ALA A 261 -5.42 8.87 -2.89
CA ALA A 261 -4.67 8.22 -1.84
C ALA A 261 -4.13 9.28 -0.85
N LYS A 262 -3.88 8.91 0.40
CA LYS A 262 -3.34 9.84 1.39
C LYS A 262 -1.82 9.89 1.31
N THR A 263 -1.16 8.72 1.29
CA THR A 263 0.30 8.59 1.18
C THR A 263 0.67 7.65 0.03
N LEU A 264 1.68 8.02 -0.75
CA LEU A 264 2.34 7.14 -1.72
C LEU A 264 3.67 6.65 -1.12
N ILE A 265 3.91 5.34 -1.15
CA ILE A 265 5.20 4.75 -0.83
C ILE A 265 5.78 4.12 -2.08
N MET A 266 6.90 4.66 -2.54
CA MET A 266 7.66 4.18 -3.69
C MET A 266 8.50 2.97 -3.31
N THR A 267 8.52 1.93 -4.15
CA THR A 267 9.38 0.75 -3.99
C THR A 267 9.77 0.17 -5.37
N HIS A 268 10.40 -1.01 -5.37
CA HIS A 268 10.75 -1.78 -6.56
C HIS A 268 11.62 -0.99 -7.54
N PHE A 269 12.73 -0.47 -7.03
CA PHE A 269 13.60 0.44 -7.77
C PHE A 269 14.57 -0.32 -8.67
N SER A 270 14.81 0.18 -9.87
CA SER A 270 15.87 -0.39 -10.71
C SER A 270 17.26 -0.16 -10.07
N PRO A 271 18.13 -1.20 -10.05
CA PRO A 271 19.53 -1.07 -9.63
C PRO A 271 20.32 0.01 -10.38
N ARG A 272 19.82 0.47 -11.54
CA ARG A 272 20.46 1.50 -12.36
C ARG A 272 20.53 2.88 -11.68
N TYR A 273 19.76 3.13 -10.63
CA TYR A 273 19.79 4.39 -9.88
C TYR A 273 20.66 4.30 -8.62
N ALA A 274 21.64 3.38 -8.63
CA ALA A 274 22.63 3.25 -7.57
C ALA A 274 23.45 4.54 -7.37
N PRO A 275 23.97 4.79 -6.16
CA PRO A 275 24.82 5.94 -5.88
C PRO A 275 26.00 6.04 -6.85
N GLY A 276 26.25 7.24 -7.38
CA GLY A 276 27.32 7.51 -8.34
C GLY A 276 26.87 7.57 -9.80
N ASN A 277 25.64 7.16 -10.11
CA ASN A 277 25.07 7.31 -11.46
C ASN A 277 24.46 8.70 -11.68
N ASN A 278 24.23 9.04 -12.95
CA ASN A 278 23.66 10.34 -13.37
C ASN A 278 22.30 10.63 -12.75
N LEU A 279 21.44 9.62 -12.68
CA LEU A 279 20.17 9.65 -11.97
C LEU A 279 20.22 8.69 -10.79
N GLN A 280 19.64 9.11 -9.68
CA GLN A 280 19.63 8.41 -8.41
C GLN A 280 18.21 8.36 -7.85
N LEU A 281 17.98 7.52 -6.84
CA LEU A 281 16.67 7.35 -6.24
C LEU A 281 16.06 8.64 -5.66
N LYS A 282 16.91 9.57 -5.20
CA LYS A 282 16.48 10.89 -4.75
C LYS A 282 15.81 11.70 -5.87
N ASP A 283 16.26 11.53 -7.11
CA ASP A 283 15.74 12.25 -8.26
C ASP A 283 14.34 11.72 -8.60
N LEU A 284 14.14 10.40 -8.54
CA LEU A 284 12.82 9.76 -8.65
C LEU A 284 11.85 10.27 -7.56
N LEU A 285 12.33 10.43 -6.32
CA LEU A 285 11.51 10.96 -5.23
C LEU A 285 11.12 12.43 -5.49
N THR A 286 12.02 13.25 -6.00
CA THR A 286 11.72 14.63 -6.40
C THR A 286 10.68 14.68 -7.52
N GLU A 287 10.81 13.82 -8.54
CA GLU A 287 9.83 13.69 -9.62
C GLU A 287 8.43 13.33 -9.10
N ALA A 288 8.34 12.33 -8.22
CA ALA A 288 7.07 11.91 -7.64
C ALA A 288 6.45 12.99 -6.74
N ARG A 289 7.25 13.65 -5.88
CA ARG A 289 6.78 14.72 -4.99
C ARG A 289 6.31 15.97 -5.72
N ALA A 290 6.79 16.22 -6.93
CA ALA A 290 6.30 17.31 -7.77
C ALA A 290 4.83 17.12 -8.18
N ILE A 291 4.35 15.87 -8.29
CA ILE A 291 2.95 15.53 -8.64
C ILE A 291 2.13 15.22 -7.39
N PHE A 292 2.70 14.46 -6.45
CA PHE A 292 2.05 14.02 -5.23
C PHE A 292 2.95 14.28 -4.01
N PRO A 293 2.83 15.42 -3.32
CA PRO A 293 3.77 15.83 -2.28
C PRO A 293 3.93 14.84 -1.12
N ASN A 294 2.86 14.15 -0.73
CA ASN A 294 2.90 13.16 0.35
C ASN A 294 3.41 11.79 -0.14
N THR A 295 4.64 11.81 -0.65
CA THR A 295 5.33 10.62 -1.16
C THR A 295 6.55 10.29 -0.30
N GLU A 296 6.68 9.03 0.07
CA GLU A 296 7.82 8.45 0.75
C GLU A 296 8.54 7.43 -0.11
N MET A 297 9.82 7.21 0.17
CA MET A 297 10.67 6.26 -0.55
C MET A 297 11.05 5.12 0.38
N ALA A 298 10.64 3.89 0.03
CA ALA A 298 10.98 2.73 0.84
C ALA A 298 12.48 2.42 0.81
N SER A 299 12.98 1.87 1.91
CA SER A 299 14.27 1.18 1.99
C SER A 299 14.08 -0.14 2.72
N ASP A 300 15.00 -1.08 2.52
CA ASP A 300 15.01 -2.31 3.29
C ASP A 300 15.04 -1.99 4.79
N PHE A 301 14.28 -2.76 5.56
CA PHE A 301 13.99 -2.64 6.99
C PHE A 301 13.24 -1.38 7.43
N TRP A 302 12.89 -0.48 6.51
CA TRP A 302 12.07 0.67 6.86
C TRP A 302 10.66 0.21 7.25
N THR A 303 10.17 0.75 8.36
CA THR A 303 8.82 0.46 8.87
C THR A 303 7.99 1.73 8.88
N TYR A 304 6.82 1.66 8.27
CA TYR A 304 5.84 2.74 8.21
C TYR A 304 4.59 2.37 9.03
N THR A 305 4.22 3.23 9.98
CA THR A 305 2.99 3.07 10.76
C THR A 305 1.83 3.69 10.01
N VAL A 306 0.79 2.91 9.71
CA VAL A 306 -0.44 3.41 9.11
C VAL A 306 -1.35 3.97 10.22
N PRO A 307 -1.47 5.30 10.35
CA PRO A 307 -2.31 5.90 11.38
C PRO A 307 -3.79 5.61 11.10
N ARG A 308 -4.61 5.56 12.15
CA ARG A 308 -6.06 5.61 11.96
C ARG A 308 -6.45 7.01 11.50
N ARG A 309 -7.46 7.11 10.65
CA ARG A 309 -8.14 8.37 10.36
C ARG A 309 -8.78 8.85 11.66
N ARG A 310 -8.39 10.03 12.13
CA ARG A 310 -9.17 10.74 13.15
C ARG A 310 -10.29 11.47 12.43
N SER A 311 -11.52 11.36 12.93
CA SER A 311 -12.73 11.96 12.35
C SER A 311 -12.66 13.48 12.16
N ASP A 312 -11.70 14.15 12.81
CA ASP A 312 -11.66 15.61 12.93
C ASP A 312 -10.85 16.31 11.85
N GLN A 313 -10.36 15.60 10.83
CA GLN A 313 -9.75 16.28 9.68
C GLN A 313 -10.84 16.67 8.67
N PRO A 314 -11.10 17.98 8.47
CA PRO A 314 -12.09 18.43 7.50
C PRO A 314 -11.70 17.93 6.11
N ARG A 315 -12.62 17.24 5.45
CA ARG A 315 -12.47 16.88 4.03
C ARG A 315 -12.26 18.18 3.24
N PRO A 316 -11.26 18.29 2.36
CA PRO A 316 -11.11 19.48 1.54
C PRO A 316 -12.38 19.66 0.69
N ASN A 317 -12.97 20.83 0.81
CA ASN A 317 -14.29 21.14 0.29
C ASN A 317 -14.30 21.03 -1.24
N ARG A 318 -15.21 20.22 -1.79
CA ARG A 318 -15.27 19.85 -3.21
C ARG A 318 -15.79 20.97 -4.14
N SER A 319 -15.85 22.23 -3.69
CA SER A 319 -16.63 23.29 -4.32
C SER A 319 -15.87 24.57 -4.72
N GLN A 320 -14.53 24.61 -4.69
CA GLN A 320 -13.76 25.80 -5.14
C GLN A 320 -12.81 25.55 -6.32
N ALA A 321 -12.97 24.46 -7.06
CA ALA A 321 -12.15 24.16 -8.24
C ALA A 321 -12.90 24.32 -9.57
N VAL A 322 -13.80 25.29 -9.71
CA VAL A 322 -14.30 25.75 -11.02
C VAL A 322 -14.65 27.24 -10.93
N GLY A 323 -13.75 28.14 -11.36
CA GLY A 323 -14.12 29.55 -11.46
C GLY A 323 -12.99 30.58 -11.52
N ALA A 324 -12.07 30.47 -12.47
CA ALA A 324 -11.27 31.63 -12.88
C ALA A 324 -11.02 31.59 -14.38
N LYS A 325 -12.02 32.03 -15.16
CA LYS A 325 -11.82 32.41 -16.57
C LYS A 325 -10.96 33.67 -16.59
N SER A 326 -9.75 33.58 -17.15
CA SER A 326 -8.88 34.70 -17.47
C SER A 326 -9.51 35.58 -18.57
N LYS A 327 -9.61 36.89 -18.32
CA LYS A 327 -9.90 37.90 -19.35
C LYS A 327 -8.58 38.34 -20.01
N PRO A 328 -8.55 38.60 -21.33
CA PRO A 328 -7.32 39.05 -21.99
C PRO A 328 -7.09 40.55 -21.74
N SER A 329 -5.86 40.90 -21.40
CA SER A 329 -5.40 42.28 -21.20
C SER A 329 -5.09 42.96 -22.54
N LYS A 330 -5.60 44.19 -22.72
CA LYS A 330 -5.31 45.07 -23.87
C LYS A 330 -3.88 45.66 -23.78
N PRO A 331 -3.21 45.96 -24.91
CA PRO A 331 -1.85 46.50 -24.90
C PRO A 331 -1.84 48.00 -24.59
N LYS A 332 -0.91 48.44 -23.74
CA LYS A 332 -0.64 49.86 -23.47
C LYS A 332 0.24 50.47 -24.57
N LYS A 333 -0.24 51.58 -25.13
CA LYS A 333 0.47 52.48 -26.06
C LYS A 333 1.75 53.02 -25.42
N LYS A 334 2.90 52.90 -26.10
CA LYS A 334 4.13 53.66 -25.80
C LYS A 334 4.07 55.02 -26.50
N ALA A 335 4.34 56.08 -25.75
CA ALA A 335 4.51 57.43 -26.27
C ALA A 335 5.93 57.64 -26.81
N LYS A 336 6.02 58.35 -27.95
CA LYS A 336 7.21 59.02 -28.51
C LYS A 336 7.75 60.05 -27.48
N SER A 337 9.02 60.46 -27.40
CA SER A 337 10.00 61.00 -28.38
C SER A 337 11.20 61.57 -27.55
N PRO A 338 12.26 62.21 -28.10
CA PRO A 338 12.78 62.28 -29.47
C PRO A 338 14.30 61.97 -29.58
N ALA A 339 14.77 62.07 -30.83
CA ALA A 339 16.10 61.90 -31.39
C ALA A 339 17.25 62.69 -30.75
N ALA A 340 18.46 62.12 -30.89
CA ALA A 340 19.69 62.86 -31.15
C ALA A 340 20.51 62.05 -32.18
N GLU A 341 20.82 62.71 -33.29
CA GLU A 341 21.72 62.27 -34.37
C GLU A 341 23.19 62.47 -33.98
N SER A 342 24.07 61.67 -34.60
CA SER A 342 25.45 61.94 -35.06
C SER A 342 26.24 60.63 -34.96
N SER A 343 26.48 59.91 -36.06
CA SER A 343 27.45 60.15 -37.15
C SER A 343 28.67 59.25 -37.00
N ASP A 344 28.77 58.35 -37.98
CA ASP A 344 29.98 57.90 -38.67
C ASP A 344 31.11 57.11 -37.97
N SER A 345 31.45 56.07 -38.73
CA SER A 345 32.79 55.62 -39.14
C SER A 345 33.66 54.77 -38.21
N ASP A 346 33.96 53.59 -38.78
CA ASP A 346 35.27 52.93 -38.86
C ASP A 346 35.55 51.65 -38.05
N ALA A 347 36.03 50.67 -38.85
CA ALA A 347 36.70 49.39 -38.57
C ALA A 347 35.83 48.16 -38.24
#